data_AF-A0A1F6QQW6-F1
#
_entry.id   AF-A0A1F6QQW6-F1
#
_cell.length_a   1.000
_cell.length_b   1.000
_cell.length_c   1.000
_cell.angle_alpha   90.00
_cell.angle_beta   90.00
_cell.angle_gamma   90.00
#
_symmetry.space_group_name_H-M   'P 1'
#
loop_
_entity.id
_entity.type
_entity.pdbx_description
1 polymer ?
#
loop_
_entity_poly.entity_id
_entity_poly.type
_entity_poly.pdbx_seq_one_letter_code
_entity_poly.pdbx_strand_id
1 'polypeptide(L)'
;MWIFLICKEHINTKTMNKNSKLIKIIAFLFILTSIFPAGTTNKNYAHAINTVQISTPINFCGEKLDYTFKVSDKLIGSGIIDLTLKKNKIKGIATGLGMACQCNVDFNTNIDGIINKKTGNINVNVCGTGNPIGILIPGKITFNGPLKGYIKNKILTLKGKVNIKGKLASLGGFKNKEDILIEIQGASLANIFKKQLHEKLAAL
;
A
#
# COMPACT_ATOMS: atom_id res chain seq x y z
N MET A 1 43.12 4.57 -22.28
CA MET A 1 43.07 5.91 -22.91
C MET A 1 41.64 6.41 -22.80
N TRP A 2 41.47 7.57 -22.20
CA TRP A 2 40.18 8.19 -21.87
C TRP A 2 39.39 8.57 -23.13
N ILE A 3 38.05 8.59 -23.06
CA ILE A 3 37.25 9.82 -23.15
C ILE A 3 35.76 9.48 -22.94
N PHE A 4 35.20 10.14 -21.93
CA PHE A 4 33.78 10.34 -21.68
C PHE A 4 33.17 11.23 -22.77
N LEU A 5 31.95 10.91 -23.22
CA LEU A 5 31.08 11.89 -23.87
C LEU A 5 29.73 11.92 -23.14
N ILE A 6 29.64 12.88 -22.22
CA ILE A 6 28.42 13.35 -21.58
C ILE A 6 27.74 14.26 -22.60
N CYS A 7 26.62 13.82 -23.18
CA CYS A 7 25.69 14.73 -23.85
C CYS A 7 24.77 15.36 -22.79
N LYS A 8 25.05 16.63 -22.57
CA LYS A 8 24.36 17.58 -21.70
C LYS A 8 23.34 18.30 -22.56
N GLU A 9 22.04 18.07 -22.34
CA GLU A 9 21.00 18.96 -22.86
C GLU A 9 20.18 19.59 -21.73
N HIS A 10 20.46 20.89 -21.55
CA HIS A 10 19.53 21.97 -21.31
C HIS A 10 18.40 21.76 -20.29
N ILE A 11 18.75 21.94 -19.02
CA ILE A 11 17.83 22.50 -18.02
C ILE A 11 17.58 23.96 -18.40
N ASN A 12 16.36 24.25 -18.85
CA ASN A 12 15.89 25.58 -19.18
C ASN A 12 15.62 26.34 -17.87
N THR A 13 16.65 27.01 -17.35
CA THR A 13 16.56 27.96 -16.23
C THR A 13 15.99 29.29 -16.74
N LYS A 14 14.67 29.44 -16.68
CA LYS A 14 14.02 30.75 -16.69
C LYS A 14 13.14 30.89 -15.46
N THR A 15 13.75 31.28 -14.35
CA THR A 15 13.22 32.26 -13.39
C THR A 15 14.25 32.51 -12.28
N MET A 16 15.31 33.23 -12.63
CA MET A 16 15.94 34.15 -11.68
C MET A 16 15.06 35.41 -11.64
N ASN A 17 14.37 35.66 -10.53
CA ASN A 17 14.40 36.96 -9.85
C ASN A 17 13.46 36.94 -8.64
N LYS A 18 14.04 36.89 -7.45
CA LYS A 18 13.61 37.67 -6.29
C LYS A 18 14.69 37.56 -5.21
N ASN A 19 15.67 38.44 -5.34
CA ASN A 19 16.21 39.30 -4.29
C ASN A 19 16.22 38.69 -2.88
N SER A 20 17.38 38.30 -2.39
CA SER A 20 18.31 39.23 -1.72
C SER A 20 17.64 39.95 -0.55
N LYS A 21 17.70 39.34 0.65
CA LYS A 21 17.65 40.09 1.92
C LYS A 21 17.94 39.26 3.19
N LEU A 22 18.12 37.94 3.11
CA LEU A 22 18.21 37.08 4.29
C LEU A 22 19.60 36.44 4.56
N ILE A 23 20.68 37.05 4.06
CA ILE A 23 22.06 36.54 4.26
C ILE A 23 22.87 37.42 5.24
N LYS A 24 22.24 38.35 5.98
CA LYS A 24 22.97 39.28 6.90
C LYS A 24 22.64 39.16 8.39
N ILE A 25 22.13 38.03 8.90
CA ILE A 25 21.80 37.86 10.34
C ILE A 25 22.26 36.51 10.90
N ILE A 26 23.48 36.03 10.59
CA ILE A 26 24.04 34.83 11.25
C ILE A 26 25.48 35.04 11.76
N ALA A 27 26.03 36.27 11.72
CA ALA A 27 27.45 36.50 12.01
C ALA A 27 27.73 37.42 13.22
N PHE A 28 26.78 37.65 14.13
CA PHE A 28 27.02 38.58 15.25
C PHE A 28 26.47 38.16 16.61
N LEU A 29 26.42 36.86 16.91
CA LEU A 29 26.10 36.43 18.28
C LEU A 29 26.98 35.25 18.71
N PHE A 30 28.30 35.40 18.53
CA PHE A 30 29.31 34.40 18.92
C PHE A 30 30.26 34.87 20.03
N ILE A 31 29.94 35.96 20.73
CA ILE A 31 30.77 36.46 21.83
C ILE A 31 29.86 36.92 22.96
N LEU A 32 29.39 36.01 23.80
CA LEU A 32 28.91 36.31 25.17
C LEU A 32 28.55 35.04 25.98
N THR A 33 29.30 33.94 25.81
CA THR A 33 29.21 32.80 26.74
C THR A 33 30.60 32.43 27.24
N SER A 34 31.19 33.38 27.93
CA SER A 34 32.24 33.09 28.91
C SER A 34 32.11 34.18 29.94
N ILE A 35 31.65 33.80 31.14
CA ILE A 35 32.15 34.25 32.44
C ILE A 35 31.07 33.95 33.52
N PHE A 36 31.49 33.12 34.48
CA PHE A 36 30.97 32.85 35.82
C PHE A 36 29.99 31.70 36.10
N PRO A 37 30.13 31.06 37.28
CA PRO A 37 30.36 29.62 37.40
C PRO A 37 29.29 28.90 38.25
N ALA A 38 29.56 27.62 38.50
CA ALA A 38 28.85 26.66 39.33
C ALA A 38 28.10 27.24 40.54
N GLY A 39 26.77 27.10 40.52
CA GLY A 39 25.92 27.10 41.70
C GLY A 39 25.18 25.77 41.77
N THR A 40 25.55 24.94 42.74
CA THR A 40 24.79 23.76 43.13
C THR A 40 23.51 24.21 43.85
N THR A 41 22.35 23.73 43.44
CA THR A 41 21.29 23.25 44.34
C THR A 41 20.16 22.61 43.56
N ASN A 42 19.64 21.53 44.15
CA ASN A 42 18.54 20.68 43.70
C ASN A 42 17.28 21.42 43.24
N LYS A 43 16.72 20.96 42.12
CA LYS A 43 15.34 20.44 41.95
C LYS A 43 14.98 20.45 40.46
N ASN A 44 15.20 19.34 39.78
CA ASN A 44 14.49 19.02 38.53
C ASN A 44 13.81 17.69 38.82
N TYR A 45 12.50 17.67 39.08
CA TYR A 45 11.52 17.49 38.01
C TYR A 45 12.15 16.66 36.88
N ALA A 46 12.19 15.35 37.10
CA ALA A 46 12.22 14.42 35.98
C ALA A 46 10.93 14.68 35.20
N HIS A 47 10.99 15.64 34.27
CA HIS A 47 10.05 15.72 33.18
C HIS A 47 10.12 14.36 32.50
N ALA A 48 9.02 13.62 32.62
CA ALA A 48 8.75 12.48 31.79
C ALA A 48 9.12 12.88 30.36
N ILE A 49 10.15 12.24 29.82
CA ILE A 49 10.35 12.22 28.38
C ILE A 49 9.11 11.48 27.88
N ASN A 50 8.07 12.24 27.51
CA ASN A 50 7.10 11.74 26.56
C ASN A 50 7.92 11.50 25.29
N THR A 51 8.46 10.28 25.20
CA THR A 51 8.84 9.71 23.93
C THR A 51 7.55 9.70 23.12
N VAL A 52 7.32 10.77 22.37
CA VAL A 52 6.46 10.70 21.20
C VAL A 52 7.12 9.60 20.37
N GLN A 53 6.60 8.38 20.49
CA GLN A 53 6.88 7.32 19.54
C GLN A 53 6.40 7.87 18.21
N ILE A 54 7.34 8.44 17.46
CA ILE A 54 7.16 8.73 16.06
C ILE A 54 7.03 7.34 15.43
N SER A 55 5.79 6.88 15.29
CA SER A 55 5.43 5.68 14.56
C SER A 55 6.04 5.81 13.17
N THR A 56 7.17 5.12 12.95
CA THR A 56 7.76 5.02 11.62
C THR A 56 6.67 4.43 10.72
N PRO A 57 6.24 5.14 9.65
CA PRO A 57 5.21 4.61 8.77
C PRO A 57 5.71 3.28 8.23
N ILE A 58 4.97 2.21 8.52
CA ILE A 58 5.26 0.87 8.03
C ILE A 58 5.10 0.93 6.52
N ASN A 59 6.22 1.03 5.82
CA ASN A 59 6.27 1.00 4.38
C ASN A 59 6.69 -0.40 3.97
N PHE A 60 5.92 -0.96 3.04
CA PHE A 60 6.23 -2.20 2.39
C PHE A 60 6.23 -1.94 0.90
N CYS A 61 7.36 -2.17 0.26
CA CYS A 61 7.54 -1.93 -1.16
C CYS A 61 7.79 -3.28 -1.84
N GLY A 62 6.83 -3.74 -2.64
CA GLY A 62 7.14 -4.63 -3.75
C GLY A 62 7.31 -6.12 -3.45
N GLU A 63 6.82 -6.67 -2.33
CA GLU A 63 6.88 -8.14 -2.20
C GLU A 63 5.82 -8.80 -3.07
N LYS A 64 6.28 -9.81 -3.81
CA LYS A 64 5.46 -10.77 -4.51
C LYS A 64 4.92 -11.77 -3.50
N LEU A 65 3.60 -11.74 -3.29
CA LEU A 65 2.89 -12.60 -2.35
C LEU A 65 1.95 -13.53 -3.09
N ASP A 66 1.65 -14.68 -2.48
CA ASP A 66 0.68 -15.62 -3.02
C ASP A 66 -0.73 -15.03 -2.92
N TYR A 67 -1.45 -15.09 -4.02
CA TYR A 67 -2.77 -14.52 -4.20
C TYR A 67 -3.73 -15.61 -4.65
N THR A 68 -4.84 -15.78 -3.95
CA THR A 68 -5.96 -16.60 -4.40
C THR A 68 -7.23 -15.77 -4.41
N PHE A 69 -8.11 -16.06 -5.36
CA PHE A 69 -9.42 -15.44 -5.41
C PHE A 69 -10.49 -16.41 -5.86
N LYS A 70 -11.70 -16.17 -5.37
CA LYS A 70 -12.88 -16.96 -5.64
C LYS A 70 -14.07 -16.01 -5.79
N VAL A 71 -14.63 -15.96 -6.99
CA VAL A 71 -15.84 -15.20 -7.30
C VAL A 71 -16.98 -16.20 -7.43
N SER A 72 -17.84 -16.23 -6.42
CA SER A 72 -18.81 -17.31 -6.23
C SER A 72 -18.11 -18.67 -6.26
N ASP A 73 -18.72 -19.71 -6.81
CA ASP A 73 -18.09 -20.99 -7.16
C ASP A 73 -17.67 -21.10 -8.64
N LYS A 74 -17.86 -20.02 -9.41
CA LYS A 74 -17.80 -20.03 -10.88
C LYS A 74 -16.47 -19.55 -11.46
N LEU A 75 -15.74 -18.69 -10.74
CA LEU A 75 -14.40 -18.25 -11.13
C LEU A 75 -13.47 -18.40 -9.92
N ILE A 76 -12.49 -19.29 -10.05
CA ILE A 76 -11.50 -19.56 -9.03
C ILE A 76 -10.14 -19.39 -9.67
N GLY A 77 -9.22 -18.69 -9.02
CA GLY A 77 -7.89 -18.53 -9.54
C GLY A 77 -6.84 -18.21 -8.49
N SER A 78 -5.60 -18.27 -8.94
CA SER A 78 -4.41 -18.08 -8.12
C SER A 78 -3.29 -17.44 -8.93
N GLY A 79 -2.43 -16.72 -8.24
CA GLY A 79 -1.27 -16.10 -8.85
C GLY A 79 -0.45 -15.34 -7.83
N ILE A 80 0.13 -14.26 -8.28
CA ILE A 80 1.04 -13.44 -7.49
C ILE A 80 0.48 -12.03 -7.43
N ILE A 81 0.53 -11.42 -6.25
CA ILE A 81 0.26 -10.00 -6.05
C ILE A 81 1.55 -9.26 -5.67
N ASP A 82 1.84 -8.19 -6.37
CA ASP A 82 2.75 -7.16 -5.90
C ASP A 82 1.94 -6.22 -5.00
N LEU A 83 2.14 -6.33 -3.69
CA LEU A 83 1.42 -5.53 -2.69
C LEU A 83 2.34 -4.45 -2.14
N THR A 84 1.85 -3.21 -2.12
CA THR A 84 2.52 -2.05 -1.54
C THR A 84 1.66 -1.45 -0.44
N LEU A 85 2.26 -1.24 0.74
CA LEU A 85 1.68 -0.49 1.83
C LEU A 85 2.47 0.80 2.02
N LYS A 86 1.81 1.95 1.86
CA LYS A 86 2.42 3.25 2.15
C LYS A 86 1.52 4.04 3.09
N LYS A 87 2.04 4.35 4.28
CA LYS A 87 1.27 4.96 5.39
C LYS A 87 0.10 4.05 5.83
N ASN A 88 -1.12 4.34 5.37
CA ASN A 88 -2.32 3.58 5.63
C ASN A 88 -3.03 3.16 4.33
N LYS A 89 -2.41 3.37 3.17
CA LYS A 89 -2.97 3.00 1.87
C LYS A 89 -2.38 1.67 1.42
N ILE A 90 -3.25 0.75 1.04
CA ILE A 90 -2.90 -0.52 0.39
C ILE A 90 -3.10 -0.32 -1.10
N LYS A 91 -2.09 -0.68 -1.89
CA LYS A 91 -2.22 -0.84 -3.33
C LYS A 91 -1.62 -2.18 -3.72
N GLY A 92 -2.21 -2.87 -4.67
CA GLY A 92 -1.58 -4.06 -5.23
C GLY A 92 -2.10 -4.41 -6.60
N ILE A 93 -1.25 -5.08 -7.37
CA ILE A 93 -1.57 -5.59 -8.69
C ILE A 93 -1.33 -7.09 -8.66
N ALA A 94 -2.39 -7.86 -8.83
CA ALA A 94 -2.34 -9.30 -8.88
C ALA A 94 -2.48 -9.79 -10.32
N THR A 95 -1.65 -10.75 -10.69
CA THR A 95 -1.69 -11.42 -12.00
C THR A 95 -1.64 -12.93 -11.81
N GLY A 96 -2.30 -13.67 -12.67
CA GLY A 96 -2.24 -15.13 -12.63
C GLY A 96 -3.31 -15.79 -13.48
N LEU A 97 -3.62 -17.05 -13.13
CA LEU A 97 -4.56 -17.86 -13.88
C LEU A 97 -5.79 -18.19 -13.02
N GLY A 98 -6.95 -18.18 -13.67
CA GLY A 98 -8.19 -18.67 -13.11
C GLY A 98 -8.90 -19.59 -14.07
N MET A 99 -9.89 -20.30 -13.55
CA MET A 99 -10.78 -21.13 -14.35
C MET A 99 -12.21 -20.61 -14.19
N ALA A 100 -12.84 -20.30 -15.31
CA ALA A 100 -14.27 -20.01 -15.39
C ALA A 100 -14.87 -20.86 -16.50
N CYS A 101 -15.90 -21.65 -16.18
CA CYS A 101 -16.68 -22.38 -17.18
C CYS A 101 -15.81 -23.28 -18.07
N GLN A 102 -14.88 -24.02 -17.45
CA GLN A 102 -13.91 -24.89 -18.14
C GLN A 102 -12.95 -24.15 -19.10
N CYS A 103 -12.95 -22.82 -19.07
CA CYS A 103 -11.99 -21.97 -19.76
C CYS A 103 -10.93 -21.50 -18.77
N ASN A 104 -9.66 -21.60 -19.18
CA ASN A 104 -8.57 -20.91 -18.50
C ASN A 104 -8.62 -19.42 -18.82
N VAL A 105 -8.41 -18.59 -17.81
CA VAL A 105 -8.52 -17.15 -17.90
C VAL A 105 -7.27 -16.53 -17.30
N ASP A 106 -6.58 -15.70 -18.06
CA ASP A 106 -5.50 -14.84 -17.56
C ASP A 106 -6.13 -13.64 -16.86
N PHE A 107 -5.87 -13.48 -15.56
CA PHE A 107 -6.44 -12.40 -14.77
C PHE A 107 -5.42 -11.32 -14.42
N ASN A 108 -5.94 -10.10 -14.35
CA ASN A 108 -5.26 -8.96 -13.76
C ASN A 108 -6.24 -8.28 -12.79
N THR A 109 -5.86 -8.17 -11.52
CA THR A 109 -6.68 -7.58 -10.46
C THR A 109 -5.92 -6.48 -9.73
N ASN A 110 -6.49 -5.27 -9.77
CA ASN A 110 -6.02 -4.14 -9.00
C ASN A 110 -6.76 -4.06 -7.66
N ILE A 111 -6.02 -3.83 -6.58
CA ILE A 111 -6.52 -3.57 -5.24
C ILE A 111 -6.06 -2.16 -4.84
N ASP A 112 -6.99 -1.30 -4.44
CA ASP A 112 -6.67 0.00 -3.83
C ASP A 112 -7.56 0.20 -2.60
N GLY A 113 -6.96 0.56 -1.47
CA GLY A 113 -7.73 0.75 -0.25
C GLY A 113 -6.98 1.39 0.90
N ILE A 114 -7.64 1.41 2.04
CA ILE A 114 -7.20 2.10 3.25
C ILE A 114 -7.38 1.19 4.45
N ILE A 115 -6.35 1.17 5.31
CA ILE A 115 -6.40 0.59 6.64
C ILE A 115 -6.82 1.67 7.64
N ASN A 116 -7.92 1.44 8.36
CA ASN A 116 -8.28 2.28 9.48
C ASN A 116 -7.36 1.96 10.66
N LYS A 117 -6.45 2.88 10.98
CA LYS A 117 -5.48 2.72 12.07
C LYS A 117 -6.11 2.48 13.45
N LYS A 118 -7.31 3.03 13.70
CA LYS A 118 -7.97 2.94 15.01
C LYS A 118 -8.64 1.59 15.23
N THR A 119 -9.25 1.04 14.17
CA THR A 119 -10.03 -0.19 14.27
C THR A 119 -9.31 -1.41 13.69
N GLY A 120 -8.24 -1.22 12.92
CA GLY A 120 -7.58 -2.28 12.15
C GLY A 120 -8.39 -2.74 10.94
N ASN A 121 -9.57 -2.15 10.68
CA ASN A 121 -10.42 -2.53 9.56
C ASN A 121 -9.79 -2.13 8.24
N ILE A 122 -9.83 -3.03 7.27
CA ILE A 122 -9.33 -2.79 5.92
C ILE A 122 -10.53 -2.59 5.00
N ASN A 123 -10.55 -1.49 4.26
CA ASN A 123 -11.54 -1.27 3.20
C ASN A 123 -10.79 -1.08 1.90
N VAL A 124 -11.09 -1.91 0.90
CA VAL A 124 -10.46 -1.85 -0.42
C VAL A 124 -11.54 -1.80 -1.50
N ASN A 125 -11.21 -1.23 -2.64
CA ASN A 125 -11.93 -1.45 -3.88
C ASN A 125 -11.06 -2.36 -4.76
N VAL A 126 -11.69 -3.37 -5.35
CA VAL A 126 -11.03 -4.26 -6.30
C VAL A 126 -11.57 -4.03 -7.69
N CYS A 127 -10.70 -4.08 -8.68
CA CYS A 127 -11.06 -4.03 -10.09
C CYS A 127 -10.23 -5.09 -10.82
N GLY A 128 -10.89 -6.13 -11.31
CA GLY A 128 -10.24 -7.21 -12.02
C GLY A 128 -10.81 -7.45 -13.40
N THR A 129 -9.95 -7.94 -14.28
CA THR A 129 -10.29 -8.39 -15.63
C THR A 129 -9.72 -9.77 -15.85
N GLY A 130 -10.47 -10.64 -16.51
CA GLY A 130 -10.04 -11.96 -16.93
C GLY A 130 -10.22 -12.13 -18.44
N ASN A 131 -9.15 -12.50 -19.13
CA ASN A 131 -9.14 -12.76 -20.57
C ASN A 131 -9.05 -14.26 -20.84
N PRO A 132 -9.93 -14.84 -21.65
CA PRO A 132 -9.89 -16.27 -21.96
C PRO A 132 -8.61 -16.62 -22.73
N ILE A 133 -7.99 -17.75 -22.39
CA ILE A 133 -6.78 -18.26 -23.03
C ILE A 133 -7.17 -19.38 -24.01
N GLY A 134 -6.71 -19.28 -25.26
CA GLY A 134 -6.81 -20.37 -26.23
C GLY A 134 -8.21 -20.65 -26.79
N ILE A 135 -9.19 -19.77 -26.57
CA ILE A 135 -10.56 -19.93 -27.09
C ILE A 135 -10.89 -18.87 -28.15
N LEU A 136 -11.58 -19.32 -29.20
CA LEU A 136 -12.12 -18.52 -30.30
C LEU A 136 -13.25 -17.56 -29.91
N ILE A 137 -13.80 -17.64 -28.70
CA ILE A 137 -14.86 -16.74 -28.24
C ILE A 137 -14.20 -15.57 -27.49
N PRO A 138 -13.99 -14.41 -28.14
CA PRO A 138 -13.47 -13.24 -27.46
C PRO A 138 -14.52 -12.75 -26.48
N GLY A 139 -14.29 -12.99 -25.19
CA GLY A 139 -15.17 -12.55 -24.14
C GLY A 139 -14.39 -12.35 -22.86
N LYS A 140 -14.10 -11.10 -22.50
CA LYS A 140 -13.52 -10.81 -21.18
C LYS A 140 -14.58 -10.99 -20.08
N ILE A 141 -14.13 -11.32 -18.87
CA ILE A 141 -14.87 -11.12 -17.62
C ILE A 141 -14.27 -9.91 -16.91
N THR A 142 -15.10 -9.07 -16.32
CA THR A 142 -14.64 -7.94 -15.49
C THR A 142 -15.42 -7.93 -14.19
N PHE A 143 -14.75 -7.71 -13.07
CA PHE A 143 -15.39 -7.56 -11.76
C PHE A 143 -14.88 -6.32 -11.03
N ASN A 144 -15.78 -5.57 -10.39
CA ASN A 144 -15.42 -4.39 -9.61
C ASN A 144 -16.31 -4.26 -8.38
N GLY A 145 -15.74 -3.94 -7.23
CA GLY A 145 -16.52 -3.59 -6.06
C GLY A 145 -15.73 -3.39 -4.76
N PRO A 146 -16.40 -2.86 -3.73
CA PRO A 146 -15.80 -2.64 -2.43
C PRO A 146 -15.75 -3.94 -1.62
N LEU A 147 -14.60 -4.23 -1.03
CA LEU A 147 -14.38 -5.34 -0.11
C LEU A 147 -13.96 -4.82 1.26
N LYS A 148 -14.35 -5.58 2.27
CA LYS A 148 -13.86 -5.44 3.65
C LYS A 148 -12.83 -6.51 3.91
N GLY A 149 -11.78 -6.15 4.60
CA GLY A 149 -10.65 -6.99 4.88
C GLY A 149 -10.31 -7.09 6.35
N TYR A 150 -9.69 -8.21 6.71
CA TYR A 150 -9.07 -8.44 7.99
C TYR A 150 -7.83 -9.31 7.80
N ILE A 151 -6.92 -9.30 8.79
CA ILE A 151 -5.74 -10.16 8.79
C ILE A 151 -5.83 -11.15 9.93
N LYS A 152 -5.64 -12.44 9.62
CA LYS A 152 -5.57 -13.53 10.60
C LYS A 152 -4.47 -14.50 10.17
N ASN A 153 -3.64 -14.94 11.10
CA ASN A 153 -2.64 -16.01 10.86
C ASN A 153 -1.75 -15.79 9.60
N LYS A 154 -1.27 -14.56 9.35
CA LYS A 154 -0.45 -14.18 8.17
C LYS A 154 -1.20 -14.15 6.83
N ILE A 155 -2.53 -14.21 6.87
CA ILE A 155 -3.39 -14.15 5.68
C ILE A 155 -4.21 -12.86 5.75
N LEU A 156 -4.13 -12.05 4.70
CA LEU A 156 -5.07 -10.96 4.45
C LEU A 156 -6.26 -11.52 3.69
N THR A 157 -7.42 -11.54 4.34
CA THR A 157 -8.67 -11.99 3.73
C THR A 157 -9.52 -10.77 3.39
N LEU A 158 -9.92 -10.63 2.12
CA LEU A 158 -10.83 -9.59 1.62
C LEU A 158 -12.12 -10.25 1.14
N LYS A 159 -13.27 -9.77 1.63
CA LYS A 159 -14.60 -10.29 1.27
C LYS A 159 -15.55 -9.16 0.94
N GLY A 160 -16.42 -9.39 -0.03
CA GLY A 160 -17.47 -8.45 -0.38
C GLY A 160 -18.30 -8.92 -1.57
N LYS A 161 -19.04 -7.99 -2.16
CA LYS A 161 -19.81 -8.23 -3.38
C LYS A 161 -19.28 -7.35 -4.50
N VAL A 162 -19.01 -7.97 -5.64
CA VAL A 162 -18.52 -7.30 -6.85
C VAL A 162 -19.58 -7.32 -7.92
N ASN A 163 -19.63 -6.24 -8.70
CA ASN A 163 -20.40 -6.21 -9.93
C ASN A 163 -19.61 -6.95 -11.01
N ILE A 164 -20.23 -7.92 -11.67
CA ILE A 164 -19.60 -8.71 -12.73
C ILE A 164 -20.25 -8.38 -14.06
N LYS A 165 -19.40 -8.25 -15.09
CA LYS A 165 -19.82 -8.00 -16.48
C LYS A 165 -18.94 -8.76 -17.45
N GLY A 166 -19.41 -8.85 -18.69
CA GLY A 166 -18.67 -9.40 -19.81
C GLY A 166 -19.30 -10.65 -20.41
N LYS A 167 -18.91 -10.97 -21.65
CA LYS A 167 -19.51 -12.09 -22.40
C LYS A 167 -19.23 -13.43 -21.72
N LEU A 168 -18.01 -13.63 -21.21
CA LEU A 168 -17.65 -14.84 -20.48
C LEU A 168 -18.42 -14.96 -19.15
N ALA A 169 -18.71 -13.84 -18.49
CA ALA A 169 -19.56 -13.84 -17.31
C ALA A 169 -21.01 -14.26 -17.64
N SER A 170 -21.56 -13.79 -18.75
CA SER A 170 -22.90 -14.18 -19.19
C SER A 170 -22.95 -15.67 -19.55
N LEU A 171 -21.97 -16.16 -20.32
CA LEU A 171 -21.86 -17.58 -20.67
C LEU A 171 -21.65 -18.46 -19.44
N GLY A 172 -20.98 -17.92 -18.42
CA GLY A 172 -20.77 -18.60 -17.16
C GLY A 172 -21.89 -18.52 -16.15
N GLY A 173 -23.04 -17.94 -16.52
CA GLY A 173 -24.19 -17.85 -15.62
C GLY A 173 -23.92 -17.00 -14.37
N PHE A 174 -22.99 -16.05 -14.43
CA PHE A 174 -22.76 -15.13 -13.32
C PHE A 174 -23.94 -14.17 -13.16
N LYS A 175 -24.30 -13.87 -11.92
CA LYS A 175 -25.21 -12.77 -11.62
C LYS A 175 -24.49 -11.44 -11.82
N ASN A 176 -25.25 -10.37 -12.04
CA ASN A 176 -24.70 -9.01 -12.12
C ASN A 176 -23.91 -8.61 -10.87
N LYS A 177 -24.23 -9.22 -9.71
CA LYS A 177 -23.55 -9.00 -8.44
C LYS A 177 -23.30 -10.34 -7.75
N GLU A 178 -22.05 -10.64 -7.46
CA GLU A 178 -21.61 -11.93 -6.93
C GLU A 178 -20.69 -11.71 -5.72
N ASP A 179 -20.66 -12.69 -4.83
CA ASP A 179 -19.73 -12.68 -3.70
C ASP A 179 -18.31 -12.96 -4.18
N ILE A 180 -17.33 -12.24 -3.62
CA ILE A 180 -15.91 -12.50 -3.85
C ILE A 180 -15.18 -12.69 -2.53
N LEU A 181 -14.22 -13.61 -2.56
CA LEU A 181 -13.23 -13.84 -1.54
C LEU A 181 -11.85 -13.73 -2.19
N ILE A 182 -10.96 -12.95 -1.58
CA ILE A 182 -9.54 -12.87 -1.94
C ILE A 182 -8.74 -13.18 -0.70
N GLU A 183 -7.72 -14.02 -0.84
CA GLU A 183 -6.77 -14.32 0.22
C GLU A 183 -5.36 -14.05 -0.28
N ILE A 184 -4.60 -13.28 0.51
CA ILE A 184 -3.20 -12.96 0.22
C ILE A 184 -2.37 -13.49 1.37
N GLN A 185 -1.44 -14.40 1.06
CA GLN A 185 -0.61 -15.04 2.05
C GLN A 185 0.79 -14.42 2.06
N GLY A 186 1.26 -14.02 3.25
CA GLY A 186 2.58 -13.41 3.38
C GLY A 186 3.03 -13.30 4.82
N ALA A 187 4.22 -13.82 5.15
CA ALA A 187 4.78 -13.74 6.49
C ALA A 187 4.96 -12.28 6.96
N SER A 188 5.25 -11.38 6.03
CA SER A 188 5.40 -9.94 6.25
C SER A 188 4.10 -9.24 6.65
N LEU A 189 2.93 -9.75 6.24
CA LEU A 189 1.62 -9.20 6.62
C LEU A 189 1.37 -9.25 8.14
N ALA A 190 1.85 -10.29 8.81
CA ALA A 190 1.72 -10.41 10.26
C ALA A 190 2.54 -9.36 11.02
N ASN A 191 3.70 -8.96 10.49
CA ASN A 191 4.55 -7.94 11.11
C ASN A 191 3.93 -6.53 11.02
N ILE A 192 3.23 -6.25 9.92
CA ILE A 192 2.49 -4.99 9.72
C ILE A 192 1.39 -4.83 10.78
N PHE A 193 0.64 -5.90 11.07
CA PHE A 193 -0.45 -5.85 12.04
C PHE A 193 0.01 -5.95 13.50
N LYS A 194 1.04 -6.76 13.80
CA LYS A 194 1.60 -6.81 15.17
C LYS A 194 2.03 -5.42 15.65
N LYS A 195 2.67 -4.63 14.79
CA LYS A 195 3.07 -3.26 15.14
C LYS A 195 1.87 -2.32 15.35
N GLN A 196 0.81 -2.42 14.54
CA GLN A 196 -0.41 -1.62 14.72
C GLN A 196 -1.23 -2.02 15.97
N LEU A 197 -1.25 -3.30 16.35
CA LEU A 197 -1.96 -3.77 17.54
C LEU A 197 -1.23 -3.37 18.84
N HIS A 198 0.11 -3.40 18.84
CA HIS A 198 0.91 -2.95 19.98
C HIS A 198 0.84 -1.44 20.21
N GLU A 199 0.71 -0.61 19.16
CA GLU A 199 0.44 0.83 19.31
C GLU A 199 -0.91 1.09 20.00
N LYS A 200 -1.88 0.18 19.90
CA LYS A 200 -3.17 0.30 20.59
C LYS A 200 -3.09 -0.06 22.08
N LEU A 201 -2.21 -1.00 22.44
CA LEU A 201 -1.96 -1.40 23.84
C LEU A 201 -1.01 -0.45 24.58
N ALA A 202 -0.15 0.28 23.85
CA ALA A 202 0.74 1.29 24.44
C ALA A 202 0.08 2.67 24.57
N ALA A 203 -1.09 2.89 23.95
CA ALA A 203 -1.86 4.14 24.00
C ALA A 203 -3.15 4.05 24.84
N LEU A 204 -3.36 2.91 25.51
CA LEU A 204 -4.39 2.66 26.53
C LEU A 204 -3.70 2.66 27.90
#